data_AF-A0A813EFX6-F1
#
_entry.id   AF-A0A813EFX6-F1
#
_cell.length_a   1.000
_cell.length_b   1.000
_cell.length_c   1.000
_cell.angle_alpha   90.00
_cell.angle_beta   90.00
_cell.angle_gamma   90.00
#
_symmetry.space_group_name_H-M   'P 1'
#
loop_
_entity.id
_entity.type
_entity.pdbx_description
1 polymer ?
#
loop_
_entity_poly.entity_id
_entity_poly.type
_entity_poly.pdbx_seq_one_letter_code
_entity_poly.pdbx_strand_id
1 'polypeptide(L)'
;MAAELEHFIGYGGKHLNTVKYHPIQAETLIYAAASAIIIEDVNDPHKQEFLRGHDAEVSALDVSLNGKLVASGQLGSQSKKGAVAPVIVWDFDNRVKYIEFS
;
A
#
# COMPACT_ATOMS: atom_id res chain seq x y z
N MET A 1 9.32 -17.74 -18.75
CA MET A 1 8.22 -16.75 -18.81
C MET A 1 7.99 -16.27 -17.39
N ALA A 2 7.96 -14.96 -17.17
CA ALA A 2 7.56 -14.39 -15.89
C ALA A 2 6.04 -14.13 -15.93
N ALA A 3 5.36 -14.39 -14.82
CA ALA A 3 3.96 -13.98 -14.64
C ALA A 3 3.93 -12.62 -13.95
N GLU A 4 3.06 -11.74 -14.41
CA GLU A 4 2.83 -10.42 -13.83
C GLU A 4 1.41 -10.34 -13.27
N LEU A 5 1.23 -9.64 -12.15
CA LEU A 5 -0.11 -9.41 -11.60
C LEU A 5 -0.76 -8.29 -12.39
N GLU A 6 -1.83 -8.61 -13.11
CA GLU A 6 -2.57 -7.64 -13.93
C GLU A 6 -3.58 -6.83 -13.11
N HIS A 7 -4.30 -7.48 -12.19
CA HIS A 7 -5.41 -6.85 -11.48
C HIS A 7 -5.64 -7.52 -10.12
N PHE A 8 -6.08 -6.75 -9.14
CA PHE A 8 -6.43 -7.24 -7.82
C PHE A 8 -7.88 -6.91 -7.48
N ILE A 9 -8.61 -7.91 -6.97
CA ILE A 9 -9.99 -7.76 -6.54
C ILE A 9 -10.08 -8.17 -5.06
N GLY A 10 -10.56 -7.25 -4.23
CA GLY A 10 -10.90 -7.53 -2.83
C GLY A 10 -10.41 -6.45 -1.86
N TYR A 11 -11.00 -6.42 -0.67
CA TYR A 11 -10.53 -5.61 0.44
C TYR A 11 -10.82 -6.35 1.74
N GLY A 12 -9.80 -6.49 2.61
CA GLY A 12 -9.89 -7.33 3.80
C GLY A 12 -10.74 -6.74 4.94
N GLY A 13 -10.87 -5.41 5.03
CA GLY A 13 -11.73 -4.74 6.04
C GLY A 13 -11.40 -4.99 7.51
N LYS A 14 -10.33 -5.74 7.82
CA LYS A 14 -9.96 -6.17 9.18
C LYS A 14 -9.30 -5.07 10.01
N HIS A 15 -8.64 -4.13 9.35
CA HIS A 15 -7.91 -3.04 9.97
C HIS A 15 -8.60 -1.70 9.70
N LEU A 16 -8.55 -0.80 10.67
CA LEU A 16 -9.17 0.52 10.55
C LEU A 16 -8.29 1.44 9.69
N ASN A 17 -8.92 2.36 8.96
CA ASN A 17 -8.25 3.43 8.21
C ASN A 17 -7.25 2.97 7.14
N THR A 18 -7.44 1.77 6.57
CA THR A 18 -6.61 1.22 5.49
C THR A 18 -7.13 1.49 4.08
N VAL A 19 -8.06 2.43 3.94
CA VAL A 19 -8.59 2.95 2.67
C VAL A 19 -8.63 4.47 2.78
N LYS A 20 -8.03 5.16 1.82
CA LYS A 20 -7.88 6.61 1.81
C LYS A 20 -8.08 7.12 0.39
N TYR A 21 -8.79 8.23 0.21
CA TYR A 21 -8.62 9.01 -1.01
C TYR A 21 -7.28 9.75 -0.95
N HIS A 22 -6.66 9.93 -2.11
CA HIS A 22 -5.53 10.84 -2.22
C HIS A 22 -6.03 12.28 -1.95
N PRO A 23 -5.32 13.10 -1.14
CA PRO A 23 -5.84 14.39 -0.68
C PRO A 23 -5.96 15.47 -1.77
N ILE A 24 -5.20 15.34 -2.87
CA ILE A 24 -5.22 16.27 -4.02
C ILE A 24 -5.89 15.65 -5.27
N GLN A 25 -5.50 14.43 -5.67
CA GLN A 25 -6.10 13.66 -6.77
C GLN A 25 -7.41 12.98 -6.33
N ALA A 26 -8.55 13.66 -6.53
CA ALA A 26 -9.86 13.23 -6.01
C ALA A 26 -10.34 11.86 -6.51
N GLU A 27 -9.87 11.43 -7.68
CA GLU A 27 -10.26 10.16 -8.32
C GLU A 27 -9.33 9.00 -7.93
N THR A 28 -8.31 9.27 -7.11
CA THR A 28 -7.33 8.26 -6.70
C THR A 28 -7.67 7.69 -5.33
N LEU A 29 -7.93 6.39 -5.29
CA LEU A 29 -8.08 5.60 -4.07
C LEU A 29 -6.76 4.90 -3.74
N ILE A 30 -6.37 4.92 -2.47
CA ILE A 30 -5.18 4.26 -1.95
C ILE A 30 -5.61 3.34 -0.82
N TYR A 31 -5.35 2.04 -0.95
CA TYR A 31 -5.79 1.06 0.05
C TYR A 31 -4.85 -0.12 0.23
N ALA A 32 -4.91 -0.73 1.41
CA ALA A 32 -4.17 -1.94 1.73
C ALA A 32 -4.87 -3.19 1.19
N ALA A 33 -4.10 -4.10 0.60
CA ALA A 33 -4.55 -5.37 0.08
C ALA A 33 -3.46 -6.44 0.30
N ALA A 34 -3.74 -7.42 1.17
CA ALA A 34 -2.75 -8.39 1.62
C ALA A 34 -1.44 -7.70 2.08
N SER A 35 -0.31 -7.97 1.43
CA SER A 35 0.99 -7.37 1.74
C SER A 35 1.38 -6.22 0.78
N ALA A 36 0.41 -5.64 0.09
CA ALA A 36 0.63 -4.56 -0.87
C ALA A 36 -0.29 -3.37 -0.58
N ILE A 37 0.08 -2.23 -1.16
CA ILE A 37 -0.76 -1.04 -1.23
C ILE A 37 -1.15 -0.87 -2.69
N ILE A 38 -2.44 -0.69 -2.93
CA ILE A 38 -3.02 -0.47 -4.25
C ILE A 38 -3.32 1.01 -4.39
N ILE A 39 -2.92 1.58 -5.53
CA ILE A 39 -3.33 2.89 -6.00
C ILE A 39 -4.25 2.64 -7.20
N GLU A 40 -5.50 3.12 -7.12
CA GLU A 40 -6.54 2.83 -8.11
C GLU A 40 -7.25 4.11 -8.54
N ASP A 41 -7.58 4.21 -9.84
CA ASP A 41 -8.51 5.20 -10.36
C ASP A 41 -9.95 4.72 -10.13
N VAL A 42 -10.76 5.48 -9.37
CA VAL A 42 -12.14 5.09 -9.04
C VAL A 42 -13.08 5.11 -10.25
N ASN A 43 -12.73 5.80 -11.32
CA ASN A 43 -13.48 5.82 -12.57
C ASN A 43 -13.07 4.70 -13.53
N ASP A 44 -11.90 4.09 -13.31
CA ASP A 44 -11.35 3.02 -14.13
C ASP A 44 -10.59 2.01 -13.24
N PRO A 45 -11.29 1.04 -12.63
CA PRO A 45 -10.70 0.10 -11.68
C PRO A 45 -9.63 -0.81 -12.30
N HIS A 46 -9.52 -0.85 -13.63
CA HIS A 46 -8.43 -1.56 -14.30
C HIS A 46 -7.10 -0.80 -14.25
N LYS A 47 -7.10 0.50 -13.92
CA LYS A 47 -5.89 1.28 -13.65
C LYS A 47 -5.49 1.13 -12.20
N GLN A 48 -4.79 0.03 -11.92
CA GLN A 48 -4.18 -0.23 -10.63
C GLN A 48 -2.67 -0.21 -10.71
N GLU A 49 -2.05 0.38 -9.70
CA GLU A 49 -0.62 0.31 -9.46
C GLU A 49 -0.36 -0.28 -8.08
N PHE A 50 0.76 -0.99 -7.92
CA PHE A 50 1.06 -1.76 -6.72
C PHE A 50 2.35 -1.30 -6.07
N LEU A 51 2.27 -0.82 -4.83
CA LEU A 51 3.46 -0.62 -3.99
C LEU A 51 3.74 -1.93 -3.24
N ARG A 52 4.88 -2.54 -3.55
CA ARG A 52 5.28 -3.86 -3.05
C ARG A 52 6.54 -3.76 -2.21
N GLY A 53 6.53 -4.39 -1.04
CA GLY A 53 7.71 -4.46 -0.18
C GLY A 53 7.45 -5.02 1.22
N HIS A 54 6.19 -5.08 1.65
CA HIS A 54 5.83 -5.81 2.86
C HIS A 54 5.82 -7.32 2.62
N ASP A 55 6.19 -8.08 3.65
CA ASP A 55 6.18 -9.56 3.64
C ASP A 55 5.03 -10.15 4.49
N ALA A 56 4.23 -9.29 5.11
CA ALA A 56 3.05 -9.65 5.88
C ALA A 56 1.89 -8.69 5.59
N GLU A 57 0.71 -8.98 6.16
CA GLU A 57 -0.51 -8.19 6.01
C GLU A 57 -0.27 -6.73 6.41
N VAL A 58 -0.59 -5.79 5.50
CA VAL A 58 -0.57 -4.35 5.76
C VAL A 58 -1.73 -4.02 6.70
N SER A 59 -1.40 -3.42 7.84
CA SER A 59 -2.32 -3.19 8.96
C SER A 59 -2.54 -1.70 9.28
N ALA A 60 -1.72 -0.82 8.70
CA ALA A 60 -1.85 0.62 8.84
C ALA A 60 -1.47 1.32 7.54
N LEU A 61 -2.16 2.42 7.22
CA LEU A 61 -1.96 3.21 6.03
C LEU A 61 -2.25 4.68 6.33
N ASP A 62 -1.42 5.59 5.83
CA ASP A 62 -1.75 7.01 5.78
C ASP A 62 -1.10 7.71 4.59
N VAL A 63 -1.66 8.86 4.22
CA VAL A 63 -1.19 9.68 3.10
C VAL A 63 -0.89 11.08 3.62
N SER A 64 0.30 11.58 3.33
CA SER A 64 0.70 12.94 3.68
C SER A 64 -0.25 13.98 3.08
N LEU A 65 -0.43 15.12 3.75
CA LEU A 65 -1.38 16.16 3.34
C LEU A 65 -1.14 16.70 1.92
N ASN A 66 0.11 16.73 1.48
CA ASN A 66 0.48 17.17 0.12
C ASN A 66 0.42 16.03 -0.91
N GLY A 67 0.03 14.82 -0.52
CA GLY A 67 -0.10 13.65 -1.38
C GLY A 67 1.21 12.97 -1.78
N LYS A 68 2.38 13.52 -1.43
CA LYS A 68 3.66 13.08 -2.00
C LYS A 68 4.21 11.82 -1.35
N LEU A 69 3.78 11.52 -0.13
CA LEU A 69 4.21 10.37 0.65
C LEU A 69 3.02 9.52 1.07
N VAL A 70 3.18 8.22 0.96
CA VAL A 70 2.32 7.20 1.55
C VAL A 70 3.12 6.47 2.62
N ALA A 71 2.55 6.27 3.81
CA ALA A 71 3.16 5.47 4.86
C ALA A 71 2.33 4.22 5.09
N SER A 72 2.97 3.06 5.21
CA SER A 72 2.31 1.80 5.49
C SER A 72 3.08 0.97 6.52
N GLY A 73 2.35 0.31 7.40
CA GLY A 73 2.87 -0.65 8.37
C GLY A 73 2.28 -2.03 8.15
N GLN A 74 3.02 -3.07 8.51
CA GLN A 74 2.55 -4.45 8.43
C GLN A 74 2.41 -5.10 9.82
N LEU A 75 1.74 -6.25 9.88
CA LEU A 75 1.84 -7.17 11.00
C LEU A 75 3.25 -7.78 11.10
N GLY A 76 3.53 -8.43 12.24
CA GLY A 76 4.79 -9.14 12.47
C GLY A 76 5.04 -10.20 11.39
N SER A 77 6.21 -10.10 10.75
CA SER A 77 6.64 -11.02 9.70
C SER A 77 6.67 -12.46 10.22
N GLN A 78 6.11 -13.38 9.43
CA GLN A 78 6.18 -14.82 9.68
C GLN A 78 7.44 -15.45 9.09
N SER A 79 8.14 -14.74 8.21
CA SER A 79 9.35 -15.21 7.52
C SER A 79 10.64 -14.74 8.22
N LYS A 80 10.56 -13.72 9.09
CA LYS A 80 11.69 -13.17 9.84
C LYS A 80 11.57 -13.46 11.34
N LYS A 81 12.69 -13.80 11.98
CA LYS A 81 12.74 -13.98 13.44
C LYS A 81 12.49 -12.66 14.17
N GLY A 82 11.80 -12.72 15.30
CA GLY A 82 11.59 -11.56 16.17
C GLY A 82 10.35 -10.74 15.84
N ALA A 83 9.44 -11.23 15.00
CA ALA A 83 8.18 -10.56 14.63
C ALA A 83 8.38 -9.14 14.08
N VAL A 84 9.39 -8.97 13.22
CA VAL A 84 9.73 -7.68 12.60
C VAL A 84 8.52 -7.13 11.82
N ALA A 85 8.16 -5.89 12.10
CA ALA A 85 6.98 -5.22 11.52
C ALA A 85 7.40 -3.85 10.97
N PRO A 86 8.10 -3.80 9.82
CA PRO A 86 8.64 -2.56 9.31
C PRO A 86 7.53 -1.59 8.89
N VAL A 87 7.83 -0.30 9.01
CA VAL A 87 7.07 0.79 8.39
C VAL A 87 7.80 1.23 7.14
N ILE A 88 7.09 1.28 6.01
CA ILE A 88 7.63 1.75 4.74
C ILE A 88 6.97 3.09 4.41
N VAL A 89 7.79 4.07 4.04
CA VAL A 89 7.33 5.30 3.41
C VAL A 89 7.66 5.21 1.93
N TRP A 90 6.66 5.51 1.11
CA TRP A 90 6.72 5.47 -0.34
C TRP A 90 6.70 6.88 -0.90
N ASP A 91 7.50 7.10 -1.93
CA ASP A 91 7.32 8.22 -2.83
C ASP A 91 6.10 7.90 -3.70
N PHE A 92 5.04 8.70 -3.53
CA PHE A 92 3.80 8.49 -4.27
C PHE A 92 4.08 8.64 -5.77
N ASP A 93 4.58 9.78 -6.21
CA ASP A 93 4.74 10.12 -7.64
C ASP A 93 5.59 9.10 -8.41
N ASN A 94 6.68 8.63 -7.80
CA ASN A 94 7.61 7.69 -8.43
C ASN A 94 7.28 6.22 -8.18
N ARG A 95 6.30 5.91 -7.32
CA ARG A 95 5.88 4.54 -6.94
C ARG A 95 7.01 3.68 -6.36
N VAL A 96 7.97 4.31 -5.71
CA VAL A 96 9.15 3.64 -5.13
C VAL A 96 9.20 3.77 -3.62
N LYS A 97 9.91 2.85 -2.97
CA LYS A 97 10.26 2.96 -1.56
C LYS A 97 11.13 4.20 -1.35
N TYR A 98 10.69 5.13 -0.53
CA TYR A 98 11.45 6.31 -0.12
C TYR A 98 12.37 6.00 1.07
N ILE A 99 11.81 5.41 2.13
CA ILE A 99 12.56 4.95 3.30
C ILE A 99 11.83 3.80 4.01
N GLU A 100 12.56 2.94 4.70
CA GLU A 100 12.02 1.88 5.57
C GLU A 100 12.55 2.04 6.99
N PHE A 101 11.67 1.84 7.96
CA PHE A 101 11.98 1.78 9.39
C PHE A 101 11.77 0.34 9.85
N SER A 102 12.86 -0.35 10.22
CA SER A 102 12.90 -1.79 10.53
C SER A 102 13.28 -2.06 11.99
#